data_AF-A0A084QMB5-F1
#
_entry.id   AF-A0A084QMB5-F1
#
_cell.length_a   1.000
_cell.length_b   1.000
_cell.length_c   1.000
_cell.angle_alpha   90.00
_cell.angle_beta   90.00
_cell.angle_gamma   90.00
#
_symmetry.space_group_name_H-M   'P 1'
#
loop_
_entity.id
_entity.type
_entity.pdbx_description
1 polymer ?
#
loop_
_entity_poly.entity_id
_entity_poly.type
_entity_poly.pdbx_seq_one_letter_code
_entity_poly.pdbx_strand_id
1 'polypeptide(L)'
;MKTVAATLLAASSLWVGLASGAVLWDGRTNDMDSAEDLLDWSWGNQVGPYQWYIHGNGPVSEYVALSPDYKNPADSGSSKGIKISLTDTAYWNGQNMRRTELIPQTSAAIASGRVFYHFSIKREDVNAPALTREHQIAFFESHFTELKSGWLSGAPGIEDPLLRWQVGGQTRWSVNWEAGVWHNVAYEIDFTARTVGFWHSTGSSNLQRIVAPVSASTSSNGADWHLGVLELPRSGYADENEDFFFSGVYIENGEITTSVSGPGTPGQTGQ
;
A
#
# COMPACT_ATOMS: atom_id res chain seq x y z
N MET A 1 7.22 -68.25 -35.08
CA MET A 1 7.74 -66.87 -35.06
C MET A 1 6.70 -66.00 -34.40
N LYS A 2 7.05 -65.29 -33.32
CA LYS A 2 6.12 -64.62 -32.40
C LYS A 2 5.84 -63.19 -32.88
N THR A 3 4.57 -62.83 -32.94
CA THR A 3 4.07 -61.46 -33.19
C THR A 3 4.18 -60.64 -31.91
N VAL A 4 4.80 -59.45 -31.96
CA VAL A 4 4.91 -58.52 -30.83
C VAL A 4 3.90 -57.40 -31.04
N ALA A 5 2.97 -57.24 -30.10
CA ALA A 5 2.05 -56.11 -30.04
C ALA A 5 2.72 -54.95 -29.27
N ALA A 6 2.78 -53.77 -29.90
CA ALA A 6 3.25 -52.55 -29.27
C ALA A 6 2.07 -51.84 -28.61
N THR A 7 2.13 -51.66 -27.29
CA THR A 7 1.15 -50.90 -26.51
C THR A 7 1.62 -49.45 -26.42
N LEU A 8 0.84 -48.52 -26.97
CA LEU A 8 1.08 -47.07 -26.87
C LEU A 8 0.49 -46.59 -25.53
N LEU A 9 1.34 -46.14 -24.59
CA LEU A 9 0.88 -45.42 -23.40
C LEU A 9 0.60 -43.97 -23.78
N ALA A 10 -0.65 -43.53 -23.66
CA ALA A 10 -1.01 -42.13 -23.74
C ALA A 10 -0.72 -41.46 -22.39
N ALA A 11 0.24 -40.53 -22.36
CA ALA A 11 0.51 -39.69 -21.21
C ALA A 11 -0.49 -38.52 -21.19
N SER A 12 -1.48 -38.60 -20.31
CA SER A 12 -2.41 -37.50 -20.03
C SER A 12 -1.72 -36.47 -19.14
N SER A 13 -1.16 -35.42 -19.73
CA SER A 13 -0.68 -34.25 -18.99
C SER A 13 -1.87 -33.46 -18.44
N LEU A 14 -2.14 -33.58 -17.13
CA LEU A 14 -3.01 -32.64 -16.43
C LEU A 14 -2.32 -31.28 -16.39
N TRP A 15 -2.84 -30.32 -17.15
CA TRP A 15 -2.55 -28.91 -16.94
C TRP A 15 -3.33 -28.48 -15.70
N VAL A 16 -2.66 -28.43 -14.55
CA VAL A 16 -3.17 -27.66 -13.40
C VAL A 16 -3.07 -26.20 -13.83
N GLY A 17 -4.21 -25.61 -14.22
CA GLY A 17 -4.27 -24.17 -14.45
C GLY A 17 -3.88 -23.48 -13.14
N LEU A 18 -2.73 -22.82 -13.13
CA LEU A 18 -2.40 -21.87 -12.07
C LEU A 18 -3.49 -20.81 -12.10
N ALA A 19 -4.24 -20.68 -11.02
CA ALA A 19 -5.21 -19.62 -10.88
C ALA A 19 -4.43 -18.30 -10.79
N SER A 20 -4.31 -17.60 -11.92
CA SER A 20 -3.81 -16.22 -11.95
C SER A 20 -4.56 -15.41 -10.90
N GLY A 21 -3.83 -14.66 -10.07
CA GLY A 21 -4.45 -13.77 -9.10
C GLY A 21 -5.41 -12.78 -9.78
N ALA A 22 -6.53 -12.48 -9.12
CA ALA A 22 -7.50 -11.52 -9.60
C ALA A 22 -7.40 -10.23 -8.78
N VAL A 23 -7.34 -9.07 -9.45
CA VAL A 23 -7.48 -7.77 -8.80
C VAL A 23 -8.91 -7.66 -8.27
N LEU A 24 -9.03 -7.59 -6.94
CA LEU A 24 -10.31 -7.43 -6.23
C LEU A 24 -10.76 -5.97 -6.18
N TRP A 25 -9.81 -5.05 -6.06
CA TRP A 25 -10.02 -3.62 -6.04
C TRP A 25 -8.79 -2.92 -6.61
N ASP A 26 -9.02 -1.90 -7.43
CA ASP A 26 -7.98 -1.17 -8.15
C ASP A 26 -7.96 0.30 -7.70
N GLY A 27 -6.89 0.68 -7.02
CA GLY A 27 -6.67 2.03 -6.49
C GLY A 27 -5.65 2.83 -7.30
N ARG A 28 -5.27 2.40 -8.50
CA ARG A 28 -4.18 3.01 -9.28
C ARG A 28 -4.53 4.36 -9.92
N THR A 29 -5.73 4.90 -9.69
CA THR A 29 -6.21 6.21 -10.20
C THR A 29 -6.18 6.33 -11.73
N ASN A 30 -6.25 5.19 -12.43
CA ASN A 30 -6.22 5.15 -13.90
C ASN A 30 -7.53 5.68 -14.52
N ASP A 31 -8.59 5.65 -13.74
CA ASP A 31 -9.95 6.10 -14.03
C ASP A 31 -10.21 7.55 -13.58
N MET A 32 -9.24 8.18 -12.91
CA MET A 32 -9.31 9.58 -12.48
C MET A 32 -8.50 10.46 -13.42
N ASP A 33 -9.02 11.64 -13.77
CA ASP A 33 -8.29 12.70 -14.43
C ASP A 33 -7.44 13.50 -13.42
N SER A 34 -8.00 13.80 -12.25
CA SER A 34 -7.33 14.59 -11.20
C SER A 34 -7.82 14.23 -9.79
N ALA A 35 -7.21 14.84 -8.78
CA ALA A 35 -7.65 14.66 -7.39
C ALA A 35 -9.06 15.23 -7.12
N GLU A 36 -9.58 16.12 -7.98
CA GLU A 36 -10.94 16.66 -7.86
C GLU A 36 -12.01 15.56 -8.02
N ASP A 37 -11.69 14.45 -8.71
CA ASP A 37 -12.62 13.33 -8.88
C ASP A 37 -12.93 12.61 -7.54
N LEU A 38 -12.10 12.82 -6.51
CA LEU A 38 -12.38 12.36 -5.14
C LEU A 38 -13.61 13.05 -4.52
N LEU A 39 -13.99 14.23 -5.02
CA LEU A 39 -15.14 14.99 -4.52
C LEU A 39 -16.49 14.43 -5.00
N ASP A 40 -16.49 13.52 -5.98
CA ASP A 40 -17.71 12.83 -6.43
C ASP A 40 -18.22 11.83 -5.37
N TRP A 41 -17.32 11.35 -4.51
CA TRP A 41 -17.67 10.48 -3.39
C TRP A 41 -18.31 11.28 -2.26
N SER A 42 -19.37 10.73 -1.67
CA SER A 42 -19.91 11.16 -0.39
C SER A 42 -20.62 10.02 0.33
N TRP A 43 -20.95 10.17 1.61
CA TRP A 43 -21.78 9.20 2.33
C TRP A 43 -23.14 8.94 1.68
N GLY A 44 -23.70 9.92 0.95
CA GLY A 44 -24.94 9.76 0.19
C GLY A 44 -24.76 9.21 -1.23
N ASN A 45 -23.53 9.23 -1.75
CA ASN A 45 -23.17 8.83 -3.12
C ASN A 45 -21.77 8.20 -3.13
N GLN A 46 -21.68 6.94 -2.71
CA GLN A 46 -20.42 6.22 -2.52
C GLN A 46 -19.87 5.65 -3.85
N VAL A 47 -19.50 6.54 -4.78
CA VAL A 47 -18.96 6.22 -6.11
C VAL A 47 -17.43 6.32 -6.15
N GLY A 48 -16.83 5.86 -7.25
CA GLY A 48 -15.37 5.89 -7.43
C GLY A 48 -14.63 4.83 -6.61
N PRO A 49 -13.29 4.76 -6.75
CA PRO A 49 -12.46 3.75 -6.11
C PRO A 49 -12.07 4.07 -4.66
N TYR A 50 -12.21 5.32 -4.21
CA TYR A 50 -11.80 5.77 -2.88
C TYR A 50 -12.92 6.50 -2.14
N GLN A 51 -13.00 6.25 -0.84
CA GLN A 51 -13.69 7.09 0.12
C GLN A 51 -12.76 8.25 0.50
N TRP A 52 -13.28 9.46 0.50
CA TRP A 52 -12.54 10.68 0.80
C TRP A 52 -13.28 11.50 1.85
N TYR A 53 -12.85 11.35 3.11
CA TYR A 53 -13.44 12.10 4.24
C TYR A 53 -12.49 12.34 5.42
N ILE A 54 -11.31 11.72 5.44
CA ILE A 54 -10.30 11.90 6.50
C ILE A 54 -9.25 12.90 6.00
N HIS A 55 -9.59 14.18 6.12
CA HIS A 55 -8.77 15.29 5.66
C HIS A 55 -9.09 16.57 6.46
N GLY A 56 -8.29 17.61 6.22
CA GLY A 56 -8.49 18.94 6.78
C GLY A 56 -9.58 19.77 6.10
N ASN A 57 -9.71 21.05 6.44
CA ASN A 57 -10.77 21.94 5.92
C ASN A 57 -10.45 22.65 4.59
N GLY A 58 -9.19 22.67 4.17
CA GLY A 58 -8.74 23.13 2.84
C GLY A 58 -9.29 22.31 1.66
N PRO A 59 -9.03 22.76 0.42
CA PRO A 59 -9.46 22.05 -0.80
C PRO A 59 -8.70 20.73 -1.00
N VAL A 60 -9.25 19.80 -1.78
CA VAL A 60 -8.61 18.49 -2.05
C VAL A 60 -7.20 18.62 -2.62
N SER A 61 -6.97 19.62 -3.47
CA SER A 61 -5.66 19.93 -4.07
C SER A 61 -4.58 20.36 -3.08
N GLU A 62 -4.94 20.70 -1.84
CA GLU A 62 -3.99 20.93 -0.75
C GLU A 62 -3.38 19.63 -0.23
N TYR A 63 -4.15 18.53 -0.27
CA TYR A 63 -3.79 17.26 0.37
C TYR A 63 -3.46 16.15 -0.62
N VAL A 64 -4.08 16.17 -1.81
CA VAL A 64 -3.93 15.11 -2.81
C VAL A 64 -3.67 15.74 -4.17
N ALA A 65 -2.62 15.27 -4.84
CA ALA A 65 -2.34 15.61 -6.22
C ALA A 65 -2.00 14.35 -7.04
N LEU A 66 -2.49 14.28 -8.27
CA LEU A 66 -2.20 13.17 -9.19
C LEU A 66 -1.26 13.65 -10.31
N SER A 67 -0.20 12.90 -10.59
CA SER A 67 0.70 13.19 -11.70
C SER A 67 1.44 11.94 -12.18
N PRO A 68 1.76 11.81 -13.48
CA PRO A 68 2.70 10.79 -13.97
C PRO A 68 4.09 10.85 -13.32
N ASP A 69 4.50 12.00 -12.77
CA ASP A 69 5.79 12.17 -12.09
C ASP A 69 5.79 11.64 -10.65
N TYR A 70 4.60 11.34 -10.10
CA TYR A 70 4.42 10.94 -8.70
C TYR A 70 4.37 9.42 -8.52
N LYS A 71 4.62 8.62 -9.57
CA LYS A 71 4.63 7.15 -9.49
C LYS A 71 6.02 6.54 -9.57
N ASN A 72 6.10 5.25 -9.21
CA ASN A 72 7.25 4.44 -9.56
C ASN A 72 7.38 4.38 -11.10
N PRO A 73 8.49 4.84 -11.70
CA PRO A 73 8.66 4.79 -13.16
C PRO A 73 8.60 3.37 -13.73
N ALA A 74 8.92 2.35 -12.92
CA ALA A 74 8.83 0.94 -13.31
C ALA A 74 7.40 0.37 -13.22
N ASP A 75 6.49 1.08 -12.55
CA ASP A 75 5.08 0.74 -12.52
C ASP A 75 4.38 1.27 -13.78
N SER A 76 4.40 0.46 -14.84
CA SER A 76 3.65 0.74 -16.07
C SER A 76 2.15 0.44 -15.97
N GLY A 77 1.69 -0.16 -14.86
CA GLY A 77 0.28 -0.42 -14.59
C GLY A 77 -0.47 0.80 -14.05
N SER A 78 0.24 1.77 -13.46
CA SER A 78 -0.29 3.08 -13.07
C SER A 78 0.00 4.16 -14.12
N SER A 79 -1.01 4.94 -14.49
CA SER A 79 -0.88 6.13 -15.34
C SER A 79 -0.36 7.34 -14.57
N LYS A 80 -0.75 7.46 -13.30
CA LYS A 80 -0.39 8.54 -12.37
C LYS A 80 -0.03 7.94 -11.01
N GLY A 81 0.77 8.67 -10.25
CA GLY A 81 0.94 8.43 -8.82
C GLY A 81 0.18 9.48 -8.02
N ILE A 82 0.09 9.22 -6.72
CA ILE A 82 -0.65 10.02 -5.75
C ILE A 82 0.39 10.69 -4.86
N LYS A 83 0.42 12.02 -4.83
CA LYS A 83 1.09 12.77 -3.78
C LYS A 83 0.08 13.04 -2.67
N ILE A 84 0.37 12.56 -1.47
CA ILE A 84 -0.35 12.85 -0.23
C ILE A 84 0.45 13.88 0.55
N SER A 85 -0.21 14.97 0.92
CA SER A 85 0.41 16.09 1.61
C SER A 85 -0.20 16.27 2.99
N LEU A 86 0.64 16.41 4.02
CA LEU A 86 0.23 16.95 5.30
C LEU A 86 0.62 18.43 5.32
N THR A 87 -0.34 19.32 5.55
CA THR A 87 -0.12 20.76 5.76
C THR A 87 -0.45 21.14 7.21
N ASP A 88 -0.39 22.42 7.54
CA ASP A 88 -0.84 22.97 8.83
C ASP A 88 -2.37 22.90 9.01
N THR A 89 -3.13 22.60 7.95
CA THR A 89 -4.59 22.46 8.01
C THR A 89 -5.09 21.01 7.97
N ALA A 90 -4.19 20.02 7.81
CA ALA A 90 -4.51 18.60 7.66
C ALA A 90 -5.01 17.91 8.95
N TYR A 91 -5.94 18.54 9.68
CA TYR A 91 -6.50 18.04 10.93
C TYR A 91 -7.97 17.67 10.71
N TRP A 92 -8.27 16.39 10.90
CA TRP A 92 -9.62 15.87 10.73
C TRP A 92 -10.40 15.86 12.06
N ASN A 93 -11.65 16.32 12.02
CA ASN A 93 -12.62 16.16 13.12
C ASN A 93 -12.13 16.64 14.50
N GLY A 94 -11.36 17.74 14.54
CA GLY A 94 -10.83 18.33 15.78
C GLY A 94 -9.78 17.48 16.51
N GLN A 95 -9.23 16.46 15.84
CA GLN A 95 -8.11 15.67 16.36
C GLN A 95 -6.83 16.51 16.40
N ASN A 96 -5.84 16.04 17.16
CA ASN A 96 -4.51 16.65 17.26
C ASN A 96 -3.45 15.91 16.44
N MET A 97 -3.85 14.94 15.62
CA MET A 97 -2.99 14.25 14.65
C MET A 97 -3.24 14.83 13.27
N ARG A 98 -2.17 15.02 12.47
CA ARG A 98 -2.30 15.38 11.05
C ARG A 98 -2.66 14.13 10.26
N ARG A 99 -3.64 14.23 9.37
CA ARG A 99 -4.20 13.10 8.63
C ARG A 99 -4.59 13.50 7.22
N THR A 100 -4.18 12.67 6.27
CA THR A 100 -4.71 12.66 4.90
C THR A 100 -4.73 11.22 4.43
N GLU A 101 -5.94 10.66 4.35
CA GLU A 101 -6.14 9.22 4.17
C GLU A 101 -7.27 8.96 3.17
N LEU A 102 -7.01 8.03 2.26
CA LEU A 102 -7.96 7.46 1.33
C LEU A 102 -8.29 6.03 1.78
N ILE A 103 -9.56 5.64 1.72
CA ILE A 103 -10.00 4.28 2.07
C ILE A 103 -10.59 3.62 0.83
N PRO A 104 -10.36 2.32 0.55
CA PRO A 104 -11.03 1.64 -0.55
C PRO A 104 -12.56 1.79 -0.53
N GLN A 105 -13.14 2.24 -1.64
CA GLN A 105 -14.57 2.18 -1.89
C GLN A 105 -14.85 0.92 -2.73
N THR A 106 -15.30 -0.15 -2.08
CA THR A 106 -15.56 -1.43 -2.74
C THR A 106 -16.60 -2.27 -2.01
N SER A 107 -17.22 -3.21 -2.73
CA SER A 107 -18.01 -4.31 -2.18
C SER A 107 -17.31 -5.67 -2.30
N ALA A 108 -16.10 -5.70 -2.88
CA ALA A 108 -15.31 -6.91 -3.00
C ALA A 108 -14.84 -7.41 -1.62
N ALA A 109 -14.61 -8.72 -1.52
CA ALA A 109 -14.20 -9.38 -0.28
C ALA A 109 -12.71 -9.15 0.05
N ILE A 110 -12.28 -7.88 0.14
CA ILE A 110 -10.88 -7.51 0.41
C ILE A 110 -10.43 -7.85 1.83
N ALA A 111 -11.36 -8.10 2.75
CA ALA A 111 -11.11 -8.49 4.13
C ALA A 111 -11.42 -9.98 4.42
N SER A 112 -11.25 -10.87 3.43
CA SER A 112 -11.59 -12.29 3.57
C SER A 112 -10.61 -13.21 2.85
N GLY A 113 -10.37 -14.39 3.42
CA GLY A 113 -9.42 -15.36 2.89
C GLY A 113 -7.99 -14.82 2.88
N ARG A 114 -7.19 -15.28 1.91
CA ARG A 114 -5.84 -14.76 1.66
C ARG A 114 -5.85 -13.73 0.54
N VAL A 115 -5.33 -12.55 0.83
CA VAL A 115 -5.26 -11.40 -0.08
C VAL A 115 -3.91 -10.69 0.05
N PHE A 116 -3.57 -9.91 -0.98
CA PHE A 116 -2.36 -9.10 -1.03
C PHE A 116 -2.73 -7.64 -1.21
N TYR A 117 -2.31 -6.80 -0.28
CA TYR A 117 -2.51 -5.35 -0.34
C TYR A 117 -1.25 -4.70 -0.88
N HIS A 118 -1.26 -4.28 -2.14
CA HIS A 118 -0.14 -3.68 -2.85
C HIS A 118 -0.15 -2.17 -2.74
N PHE A 119 1.04 -1.59 -2.56
CA PHE A 119 1.31 -0.18 -2.76
C PHE A 119 2.81 0.02 -2.89
N SER A 120 3.22 1.06 -3.61
CA SER A 120 4.59 1.57 -3.61
C SER A 120 4.62 2.90 -2.90
N ILE A 121 5.69 3.21 -2.17
CA ILE A 121 5.86 4.47 -1.44
C ILE A 121 7.25 5.05 -1.62
N LYS A 122 7.35 6.37 -1.73
CA LYS A 122 8.59 7.16 -1.78
C LYS A 122 8.42 8.45 -0.97
N ARG A 123 9.53 8.97 -0.44
CA ARG A 123 9.66 10.37 -0.02
C ARG A 123 10.68 11.12 -0.86
N GLU A 124 10.65 12.44 -0.82
CA GLU A 124 11.70 13.31 -1.37
C GLU A 124 12.41 14.06 -0.24
N ASP A 125 13.41 14.87 -0.59
CA ASP A 125 14.04 15.82 0.35
C ASP A 125 13.26 17.12 0.50
N VAL A 126 12.47 17.50 -0.52
CA VAL A 126 11.53 18.62 -0.43
C VAL A 126 10.29 18.14 0.32
N ASN A 127 9.87 18.89 1.34
CA ASN A 127 8.75 18.52 2.23
C ASN A 127 8.92 17.09 2.77
N ALA A 128 10.14 16.76 3.22
CA ALA A 128 10.43 15.41 3.72
C ALA A 128 9.63 15.11 5.01
N PRO A 129 9.13 13.88 5.19
CA PRO A 129 8.48 13.47 6.43
C PRO A 129 9.37 13.71 7.65
N ALA A 130 8.80 14.25 8.72
CA ALA A 130 9.57 14.64 9.89
C ALA A 130 10.23 13.43 10.56
N LEU A 131 11.56 13.41 10.67
CA LEU A 131 12.25 12.33 11.39
C LEU A 131 11.97 12.37 12.91
N THR A 132 11.40 13.47 13.39
CA THR A 132 11.19 13.80 14.79
C THR A 132 9.80 13.43 15.30
N ARG A 133 8.89 12.94 14.44
CA ARG A 133 7.51 12.59 14.81
C ARG A 133 7.18 11.19 14.32
N GLU A 134 6.19 10.57 14.94
CA GLU A 134 5.75 9.23 14.54
C GLU A 134 4.71 9.37 13.42
N HIS A 135 4.97 8.70 12.30
CA HIS A 135 3.98 8.50 11.25
C HIS A 135 3.47 7.06 11.26
N GLN A 136 2.17 6.93 10.97
CA GLN A 136 1.48 5.67 10.73
C GLN A 136 0.99 5.72 9.28
N ILE A 137 1.40 4.74 8.48
CA ILE A 137 1.34 4.80 7.02
C ILE A 137 0.74 3.51 6.49
N ALA A 138 -0.20 3.61 5.53
CA ALA A 138 -0.84 2.45 4.90
C ALA A 138 -1.35 1.44 5.95
N PHE A 139 -2.07 1.94 6.96
CA PHE A 139 -2.43 1.20 8.17
C PHE A 139 -3.88 0.72 8.14
N PHE A 140 -4.17 -0.37 8.85
CA PHE A 140 -5.56 -0.72 9.17
C PHE A 140 -6.00 -0.02 10.46
N GLU A 141 -7.29 0.30 10.61
CA GLU A 141 -7.85 0.98 11.80
C GLU A 141 -7.49 0.29 13.13
N SER A 142 -7.36 -1.04 13.14
CA SER A 142 -6.95 -1.79 14.34
C SER A 142 -5.44 -1.88 14.54
N HIS A 143 -4.64 -1.29 13.64
CA HIS A 143 -3.17 -1.31 13.63
C HIS A 143 -2.57 -2.73 13.70
N PHE A 144 -3.28 -3.74 13.18
CA PHE A 144 -2.75 -5.11 13.17
C PHE A 144 -1.52 -5.23 12.26
N THR A 145 -1.44 -4.42 11.21
CA THR A 145 -0.27 -4.23 10.34
C THR A 145 -0.25 -2.80 9.81
N GLU A 146 0.94 -2.23 9.66
CA GLU A 146 1.16 -0.88 9.14
C GLU A 146 2.64 -0.64 8.79
N LEU A 147 2.91 0.42 8.05
CA LEU A 147 4.24 1.02 8.04
C LEU A 147 4.31 2.14 9.10
N LYS A 148 5.50 2.36 9.66
CA LYS A 148 5.79 3.54 10.49
C LYS A 148 7.10 4.20 10.07
N SER A 149 7.20 5.51 10.23
CA SER A 149 8.44 6.27 10.08
C SER A 149 8.62 7.29 11.19
N GLY A 150 9.83 7.86 11.24
CA GLY A 150 10.18 8.90 12.20
C GLY A 150 10.24 8.38 13.64
N TRP A 151 10.46 9.31 14.56
CA TRP A 151 10.65 9.01 15.97
C TRP A 151 9.37 8.42 16.57
N LEU A 152 9.42 7.14 16.98
CA LEU A 152 8.30 6.46 17.62
C LEU A 152 8.00 7.07 18.99
N SER A 153 6.73 7.30 19.30
CA SER A 153 6.31 7.96 20.53
C SER A 153 6.80 7.22 21.77
N GLY A 154 7.56 7.94 22.61
CA GLY A 154 8.16 7.40 23.83
C GLY A 154 9.51 6.70 23.63
N ALA A 155 10.03 6.60 22.40
CA ALA A 155 11.38 6.10 22.15
C ALA A 155 12.45 7.10 22.64
N PRO A 156 13.66 6.63 23.01
CA PRO A 156 14.79 7.52 23.24
C PRO A 156 15.24 8.20 21.93
N GLY A 157 15.97 9.32 22.05
CA GLY A 157 16.50 10.05 20.89
C GLY A 157 15.58 11.18 20.39
N ILE A 158 16.01 11.79 19.29
CA ILE A 158 15.35 12.98 18.72
C ILE A 158 14.82 12.69 17.32
N GLU A 159 15.61 12.01 16.50
CA GLU A 159 15.27 11.67 15.12
C GLU A 159 15.41 10.18 14.87
N ASP A 160 14.64 9.67 13.90
CA ASP A 160 14.70 8.30 13.46
C ASP A 160 14.48 8.20 11.94
N PRO A 161 15.49 7.79 11.16
CA PRO A 161 15.42 7.82 9.71
C PRO A 161 14.81 6.55 9.09
N LEU A 162 14.35 5.58 9.89
CA LEU A 162 13.92 4.30 9.33
C LEU A 162 12.45 4.31 8.90
N LEU A 163 12.16 3.64 7.77
CA LEU A 163 10.86 3.11 7.43
C LEU A 163 10.74 1.71 8.03
N ARG A 164 9.63 1.44 8.73
CA ARG A 164 9.39 0.19 9.46
C ARG A 164 8.13 -0.46 8.96
N TRP A 165 8.12 -1.78 8.90
CA TRP A 165 6.88 -2.55 8.87
C TRP A 165 6.62 -3.13 10.26
N GLN A 166 5.42 -2.92 10.77
CA GLN A 166 4.99 -3.38 12.08
C GLN A 166 3.82 -4.35 12.00
N VAL A 167 3.78 -5.27 12.96
CA VAL A 167 2.65 -6.18 13.20
C VAL A 167 2.27 -6.09 14.67
N GLY A 168 1.04 -5.66 14.96
CA GLY A 168 0.56 -5.44 16.33
C GLY A 168 1.44 -4.47 17.12
N GLY A 169 1.87 -3.37 16.48
CA GLY A 169 2.76 -2.36 17.07
C GLY A 169 4.22 -2.80 17.29
N GLN A 170 4.62 -3.98 16.81
CA GLN A 170 5.99 -4.47 16.91
C GLN A 170 6.69 -4.44 15.56
N THR A 171 7.85 -3.78 15.49
CA THR A 171 8.68 -3.76 14.28
C THR A 171 9.15 -5.16 13.92
N ARG A 172 8.84 -5.60 12.69
CA ARG A 172 9.27 -6.89 12.13
C ARG A 172 10.31 -6.74 11.03
N TRP A 173 10.33 -5.58 10.39
CA TRP A 173 11.31 -5.20 9.37
C TRP A 173 11.51 -3.69 9.39
N SER A 174 12.71 -3.23 9.03
CA SER A 174 13.00 -1.81 8.86
C SER A 174 14.16 -1.58 7.91
N VAL A 175 14.21 -0.40 7.32
CA VAL A 175 15.30 0.07 6.43
C VAL A 175 15.46 1.58 6.57
N ASN A 176 16.64 2.12 6.26
CA ASN A 176 16.80 3.56 6.12
C ASN A 176 15.90 4.08 4.99
N TRP A 177 15.08 5.09 5.24
CA TRP A 177 14.17 5.64 4.23
C TRP A 177 14.88 6.71 3.42
N GLU A 178 15.53 6.30 2.34
CA GLU A 178 16.29 7.19 1.46
C GLU A 178 15.34 8.00 0.55
N ALA A 179 15.68 9.29 0.34
CA ALA A 179 14.96 10.14 -0.59
C ALA A 179 15.07 9.61 -2.03
N GLY A 180 14.03 9.77 -2.83
CA GLY A 180 14.03 9.34 -4.23
C GLY A 180 13.90 7.83 -4.44
N VAL A 181 13.94 7.01 -3.37
CA VAL A 181 13.85 5.55 -3.47
C VAL A 181 12.40 5.09 -3.33
N TRP A 182 11.91 4.42 -4.37
CA TRP A 182 10.63 3.72 -4.33
C TRP A 182 10.76 2.41 -3.55
N HIS A 183 9.94 2.25 -2.51
CA HIS A 183 9.75 1.01 -1.76
C HIS A 183 8.43 0.37 -2.21
N ASN A 184 8.50 -0.78 -2.86
CA ASN A 184 7.32 -1.53 -3.29
C ASN A 184 6.96 -2.50 -2.17
N VAL A 185 5.68 -2.55 -1.80
CA VAL A 185 5.19 -3.33 -0.66
C VAL A 185 3.98 -4.16 -1.07
N ALA A 186 3.90 -5.38 -0.54
CA ALA A 186 2.63 -6.06 -0.40
C ALA A 186 2.48 -6.70 0.99
N TYR A 187 1.36 -6.43 1.66
CA TYR A 187 0.98 -7.20 2.85
C TYR A 187 0.30 -8.50 2.41
N GLU A 188 0.89 -9.65 2.75
CA GLU A 188 0.27 -10.97 2.56
C GLU A 188 -0.61 -11.25 3.76
N ILE A 189 -1.91 -10.99 3.66
CA ILE A 189 -2.85 -11.14 4.79
C ILE A 189 -3.69 -12.38 4.57
N ASP A 190 -3.73 -13.26 5.55
CA ASP A 190 -4.69 -14.36 5.62
C ASP A 190 -5.64 -14.09 6.79
N PHE A 191 -6.84 -13.62 6.47
CA PHE A 191 -7.90 -13.33 7.44
C PHE A 191 -8.48 -14.61 8.09
N THR A 192 -8.32 -15.77 7.45
CA THR A 192 -8.78 -17.06 7.99
C THR A 192 -7.76 -17.62 8.98
N ALA A 193 -6.49 -17.65 8.58
CA ALA A 193 -5.38 -18.13 9.42
C ALA A 193 -4.93 -17.11 10.47
N ARG A 194 -5.38 -15.85 10.35
CA ARG A 194 -5.03 -14.73 11.21
C ARG A 194 -3.53 -14.44 11.22
N THR A 195 -2.97 -14.29 10.03
CA THR A 195 -1.55 -14.01 9.83
C THR A 195 -1.32 -12.87 8.84
N VAL A 196 -0.19 -12.19 8.98
CA VAL A 196 0.31 -11.20 8.01
C VAL A 196 1.79 -11.43 7.71
N GLY A 197 2.14 -11.49 6.43
CA GLY A 197 3.49 -11.51 5.91
C GLY A 197 3.84 -10.21 5.17
N PHE A 198 5.12 -10.03 4.86
CA PHE A 198 5.61 -8.80 4.24
C PHE A 198 6.45 -9.10 3.01
N TRP A 199 6.00 -8.58 1.88
CA TRP A 199 6.70 -8.58 0.62
C TRP A 199 7.24 -7.18 0.36
N HIS A 200 8.49 -7.10 -0.07
CA HIS A 200 9.14 -5.82 -0.32
C HIS A 200 10.18 -5.92 -1.43
N SER A 201 10.38 -4.81 -2.13
CA SER A 201 11.52 -4.55 -3.01
C SER A 201 11.76 -3.05 -3.14
N THR A 202 12.81 -2.64 -3.83
CA THR A 202 13.02 -1.24 -4.21
C THR A 202 13.14 -1.04 -5.71
N GLY A 203 12.81 0.17 -6.17
CA GLY A 203 12.90 0.57 -7.57
C GLY A 203 12.08 -0.34 -8.48
N SER A 204 12.73 -0.93 -9.49
CA SER A 204 12.12 -1.82 -10.48
C SER A 204 12.15 -3.30 -10.12
N SER A 205 12.71 -3.67 -8.98
CA SER A 205 12.90 -5.09 -8.62
C SER A 205 11.57 -5.76 -8.29
N ASN A 206 11.40 -7.02 -8.67
CA ASN A 206 10.24 -7.80 -8.26
C ASN A 206 10.19 -7.96 -6.74
N LEU A 207 8.97 -7.95 -6.18
CA LEU A 207 8.71 -8.20 -4.77
C LEU A 207 9.27 -9.56 -4.34
N GLN A 208 9.93 -9.59 -3.20
CA GLN A 208 10.32 -10.81 -2.51
C GLN A 208 9.68 -10.83 -1.14
N ARG A 209 9.33 -12.03 -0.65
CA ARG A 209 8.83 -12.17 0.71
C ARG A 209 9.99 -12.01 1.70
N ILE A 210 10.06 -10.85 2.34
CA ILE A 210 11.10 -10.52 3.31
C ILE A 210 10.78 -11.09 4.68
N VAL A 211 9.50 -11.11 5.06
CA VAL A 211 9.06 -11.73 6.31
C VAL A 211 7.92 -12.70 6.03
N ALA A 212 8.11 -13.95 6.45
CA ALA A 212 7.07 -14.98 6.39
C ALA A 212 5.87 -14.59 7.27
N PRO A 213 4.65 -15.08 6.97
CA PRO A 213 3.47 -14.75 7.75
C PRO A 213 3.64 -15.01 9.25
N VAL A 214 3.33 -14.00 10.06
CA VAL A 214 3.31 -14.07 11.53
C VAL A 214 1.89 -13.87 12.04
N SER A 215 1.56 -14.41 13.21
CA SER A 215 0.24 -14.25 13.82
C SER A 215 -0.11 -12.78 14.09
N ALA A 216 -1.33 -12.39 13.77
CA ALA A 216 -1.87 -11.06 14.02
C ALA A 216 -3.39 -11.12 14.26
N SER A 217 -3.94 -10.09 14.92
CA SER A 217 -5.39 -9.95 15.07
C SER A 217 -6.00 -9.31 13.82
N THR A 218 -5.92 -10.01 12.69
CA THR A 218 -6.40 -9.54 11.38
C THR A 218 -7.93 -9.38 11.39
N SER A 219 -8.40 -8.21 11.79
CA SER A 219 -9.80 -7.81 11.77
C SER A 219 -9.93 -6.58 10.90
N SER A 220 -10.77 -6.67 9.88
CA SER A 220 -11.09 -5.57 8.98
C SER A 220 -12.56 -5.66 8.58
N ASN A 221 -13.22 -4.51 8.43
CA ASN A 221 -14.58 -4.42 7.89
C ASN A 221 -14.63 -4.23 6.35
N GLY A 222 -13.46 -4.20 5.68
CA GLY A 222 -13.35 -3.94 4.24
C GLY A 222 -13.40 -2.45 3.85
N ALA A 223 -13.45 -1.55 4.83
CA ALA A 223 -13.52 -0.09 4.67
C ALA A 223 -12.72 0.62 5.77
N ASP A 224 -11.59 0.03 6.17
CA ASP A 224 -10.77 0.47 7.31
C ASP A 224 -9.26 0.30 7.06
N TRP A 225 -8.87 0.15 5.79
CA TRP A 225 -7.48 0.30 5.37
C TRP A 225 -7.26 1.71 4.86
N HIS A 226 -6.35 2.42 5.51
CA HIS A 226 -6.04 3.82 5.29
C HIS A 226 -4.81 3.94 4.38
N LEU A 227 -5.04 4.12 3.08
CA LEU A 227 -3.99 4.55 2.15
C LEU A 227 -3.71 6.03 2.40
N GLY A 228 -2.68 6.30 3.18
CA GLY A 228 -2.25 7.65 3.49
C GLY A 228 -1.40 7.67 4.73
N VAL A 229 -1.43 8.80 5.42
CA VAL A 229 -0.56 9.08 6.55
C VAL A 229 -1.32 9.74 7.68
N LEU A 230 -1.10 9.21 8.89
CA LEU A 230 -1.39 9.85 10.16
C LEU A 230 -0.05 10.21 10.81
N GLU A 231 0.10 11.45 11.28
CA GLU A 231 1.26 11.90 12.05
C GLU A 231 0.86 12.31 13.47
N LEU A 232 1.50 11.71 14.47
CA LEU A 232 1.30 12.06 15.87
C LEU A 232 1.98 13.40 16.22
N PRO A 233 1.37 14.22 17.09
CA PRO A 233 2.00 15.45 17.57
C PRO A 233 3.17 15.14 18.51
N ARG A 234 4.17 16.03 18.53
CA ARG A 234 5.26 15.99 19.51
C ARG A 234 5.52 17.38 20.09
N SER A 235 5.50 17.50 21.41
CA SER A 235 5.74 18.78 22.09
C SER A 235 7.12 19.35 21.70
N GLY A 236 7.13 20.63 21.29
CA GLY A 236 8.34 21.33 20.84
C GLY A 236 8.66 21.19 19.35
N TYR A 237 7.84 20.46 18.58
CA TYR A 237 8.00 20.31 17.13
C TYR A 237 6.76 20.87 16.45
N ALA A 238 6.95 21.95 15.69
CA ALA A 238 5.89 22.56 14.90
C ALA A 238 5.60 21.74 13.64
N ASP A 239 4.44 21.98 13.03
CA ASP A 239 4.13 21.40 11.73
C ASP A 239 4.99 22.03 10.63
N GLU A 240 5.46 21.20 9.72
CA GLU A 240 6.06 21.59 8.44
C GLU A 240 5.34 20.81 7.34
N ASN A 241 5.28 21.35 6.11
CA ASN A 241 4.65 20.63 5.01
C ASN A 241 5.41 19.33 4.74
N GLU A 242 4.66 18.24 4.58
CA GLU A 242 5.22 16.91 4.32
C GLU A 242 4.53 16.28 3.11
N ASP A 243 5.31 15.69 2.21
CA ASP A 243 4.84 15.05 0.99
C ASP A 243 5.24 13.56 0.95
N PHE A 244 4.26 12.72 0.62
CA PHE A 244 4.38 11.26 0.49
C PHE A 244 3.89 10.84 -0.87
N PHE A 245 4.67 10.03 -1.59
CA PHE A 245 4.35 9.63 -2.96
C PHE A 245 3.96 8.15 -2.99
N PHE A 246 2.79 7.84 -3.55
CA PHE A 246 2.26 6.50 -3.69
C PHE A 246 1.97 6.13 -5.15
N SER A 247 2.13 4.86 -5.51
CA SER A 247 1.62 4.29 -6.77
C SER A 247 1.42 2.79 -6.67
N GLY A 248 0.93 2.13 -7.72
CA GLY A 248 0.77 0.68 -7.74
C GLY A 248 -0.16 0.17 -6.62
N VAL A 249 -1.17 0.97 -6.28
CA VAL A 249 -2.09 0.67 -5.17
C VAL A 249 -3.24 -0.19 -5.66
N TYR A 250 -3.32 -1.43 -5.20
CA TYR A 250 -4.42 -2.35 -5.53
C TYR A 250 -4.46 -3.51 -4.55
N ILE A 251 -5.55 -4.27 -4.57
CA ILE A 251 -5.70 -5.48 -3.76
C ILE A 251 -6.01 -6.64 -4.69
N GLU A 252 -5.30 -7.75 -4.52
CA GLU A 252 -5.53 -8.98 -5.28
C GLU A 252 -5.65 -10.19 -4.37
N ASN A 253 -6.14 -11.30 -4.92
CA ASN A 253 -6.15 -12.61 -4.27
C ASN A 253 -5.40 -13.64 -5.14
N GLY A 254 -5.32 -14.88 -4.64
CA GLY A 254 -4.73 -15.99 -5.40
C GLY A 254 -3.21 -16.06 -5.28
N GLU A 255 -2.51 -16.03 -6.41
CA GLU A 255 -1.05 -15.93 -6.49
C GLU A 255 -0.62 -14.47 -6.58
N ILE A 256 0.40 -14.10 -5.82
CA ILE A 256 0.91 -12.73 -5.80
C ILE A 256 1.59 -12.35 -7.12
N THR A 257 1.21 -11.19 -7.64
CA THR A 257 1.92 -10.45 -8.67
C THR A 257 3.17 -9.82 -8.05
N THR A 258 4.33 -10.39 -8.34
CA THR A 258 5.60 -9.85 -7.82
C THR A 258 6.17 -8.72 -8.66
N SER A 259 5.74 -8.57 -9.92
CA SER A 259 6.17 -7.47 -10.78
C SER A 259 5.59 -6.14 -10.32
N VAL A 260 6.44 -5.12 -10.21
CA VAL A 260 6.01 -3.76 -9.83
C VAL A 260 5.16 -3.07 -10.90
N SER A 261 5.13 -3.61 -12.12
CA SER A 261 4.24 -3.17 -13.20
C SER A 261 2.77 -3.57 -13.02
N GLY A 262 2.46 -4.32 -11.97
CA GLY A 262 1.13 -4.89 -11.75
C GLY A 262 0.79 -6.06 -12.69
N PRO A 263 -0.40 -6.66 -12.51
CA PRO A 263 -0.82 -7.86 -13.23
C PRO A 263 -1.08 -7.58 -14.72
N GLY A 264 -0.82 -8.57 -15.57
CA GLY A 264 -1.08 -8.50 -17.01
C GLY A 264 -0.05 -7.71 -17.83
N THR A 265 0.98 -7.15 -17.19
CA THR A 265 2.05 -6.40 -17.86
C THR A 265 3.31 -7.27 -17.99
N PRO A 266 4.00 -7.32 -19.16
CA PRO A 266 5.22 -8.11 -19.29
C PRO A 266 6.27 -7.64 -18.27
N GLY A 267 6.62 -8.50 -17.32
CA GLY A 267 7.71 -8.22 -16.39
C GLY A 267 9.00 -8.00 -17.18
N GLN A 268 9.78 -6.97 -16.83
CA GLN A 268 11.11 -6.81 -17.41
C GLN A 268 11.99 -7.96 -16.90
N THR A 269 12.18 -8.98 -17.75
CA THR A 269 13.23 -9.97 -17.57
C THR A 269 14.55 -9.21 -17.60
N GLY A 270 15.24 -9.15 -16.46
CA GLY A 270 16.55 -8.51 -16.34
C GLY A 270 17.53 -9.01 -17.40
N GLN A 271 18.24 -8.06 -18.01
CA GLN A 271 19.54 -8.32 -18.62
C GLN A 271 20.62 -8.38 -17.53
#